data_AF-A0AA95H8S5-F1
#
_entry.id   AF-A0AA95H8S5-F1
#
_cell.length_a   1.000
_cell.length_b   1.000
_cell.length_c   1.000
_cell.angle_alpha   90.00
_cell.angle_beta   90.00
_cell.angle_gamma   90.00
#
_symmetry.space_group_name_H-M   'P 1'
#
loop_
_entity.id
_entity.type
_entity.pdbx_description
1 polymer ?
#
loop_
_entity_poly.entity_id
_entity_poly.type
_entity_poly.pdbx_seq_one_letter_code
_entity_poly.pdbx_strand_id
1 'polypeptide(L)'
;MEHKSIALWNKVLPEINFASGFNLTEEMKLEADKLLLILKRGIFKSNDENEALKLVFQYNHSVNELVAPLFSQNLSYGISYEDSTESFGS
;
A
#
# COMPACT_ATOMS: atom_id res chain seq x y z
N MET A 1 -7.42 29.51 -1.54
CA MET A 1 -7.79 28.09 -1.60
C MET A 1 -6.61 27.18 -1.24
N GLU A 2 -5.40 27.43 -1.75
CA GLU A 2 -4.20 26.59 -1.50
C GLU A 2 -3.89 26.29 -0.03
N HIS A 3 -4.01 27.28 0.88
CA HIS A 3 -3.71 27.05 2.30
C HIS A 3 -4.60 26.00 2.97
N LYS A 4 -5.87 25.86 2.54
CA LYS A 4 -6.79 24.86 3.10
C LYS A 4 -6.47 23.46 2.58
N SER A 5 -6.19 23.32 1.29
CA SER A 5 -5.82 22.05 0.66
C SER A 5 -4.52 21.49 1.23
N ILE A 6 -3.53 22.34 1.50
CA ILE A 6 -2.26 21.94 2.15
C ILE A 6 -2.49 21.51 3.60
N ALA A 7 -3.30 22.26 4.36
CA ALA A 7 -3.63 21.89 5.74
C ALA A 7 -4.37 20.53 5.79
N LEU A 8 -5.30 20.32 4.86
CA LEU A 8 -6.03 19.07 4.74
C LEU A 8 -5.12 17.90 4.37
N TRP A 9 -4.22 18.09 3.40
CA TRP A 9 -3.19 17.10 3.04
C TRP A 9 -2.33 16.72 4.25
N ASN A 10 -1.79 17.71 4.97
CA ASN A 10 -0.96 17.45 6.15
C ASN A 10 -1.71 16.73 7.26
N LYS A 11 -3.03 16.95 7.38
CA LYS A 11 -3.87 16.29 8.37
C LYS A 11 -4.09 14.81 8.08
N VAL A 12 -4.29 14.45 6.81
CA VAL A 12 -4.56 13.06 6.41
C VAL A 12 -3.30 12.27 6.05
N LEU A 13 -2.16 12.93 5.88
CA LEU A 13 -0.86 12.31 5.58
C LEU A 13 -0.49 11.14 6.52
N PRO A 14 -0.72 11.20 7.84
CA PRO A 14 -0.41 10.08 8.74
C PRO A 14 -1.23 8.81 8.47
N GLU A 15 -2.39 8.93 7.81
CA GLU A 15 -3.29 7.82 7.52
C GLU A 15 -2.94 7.13 6.19
N ILE A 16 -1.95 7.63 5.44
CA ILE A 16 -1.57 7.13 4.12
C ILE A 16 -0.57 5.97 4.27
N ASN A 17 -0.94 4.79 3.77
CA ASN A 17 -0.04 3.65 3.68
C ASN A 17 0.92 3.83 2.51
N PHE A 18 2.16 4.21 2.82
CA PHE A 18 3.20 4.24 1.80
C PHE A 18 3.67 2.83 1.44
N ALA A 19 3.61 2.51 0.16
CA ALA A 19 4.13 1.25 -0.37
C ALA A 19 5.68 1.17 -0.35
N SER A 20 6.37 2.25 0.07
CA SER A 20 7.84 2.34 0.13
C SER A 20 8.49 1.37 1.12
N GLY A 21 7.72 0.78 2.03
CA GLY A 21 8.20 -0.29 2.93
C GLY A 21 8.27 -1.68 2.27
N PHE A 22 7.73 -1.85 1.06
CA PHE A 22 7.71 -3.12 0.34
C PHE A 22 8.82 -3.18 -0.72
N ASN A 23 9.35 -4.37 -0.96
CA ASN A 23 10.30 -4.60 -2.06
C ASN A 23 9.53 -4.74 -3.38
N LEU A 24 9.02 -3.60 -3.88
CA LEU A 24 8.20 -3.51 -5.07
C LEU A 24 9.02 -3.65 -6.36
N THR A 25 8.43 -4.27 -7.38
CA THR A 25 8.94 -4.20 -8.76
C THR A 25 8.80 -2.78 -9.33
N GLU A 26 9.51 -2.46 -10.40
CA GLU A 26 9.41 -1.14 -11.04
C GLU A 26 7.99 -0.82 -11.52
N GLU A 27 7.29 -1.80 -12.06
CA GLU A 27 5.89 -1.68 -12.48
C GLU A 27 4.97 -1.34 -11.30
N MET A 28 5.15 -2.03 -10.17
CA MET A 28 4.35 -1.78 -8.96
C MET A 28 4.67 -0.42 -8.35
N LYS A 29 5.93 0.03 -8.38
CA LYS A 29 6.30 1.39 -7.95
C LYS A 29 5.60 2.44 -8.80
N LEU A 30 5.61 2.25 -10.12
CA LEU A 30 4.93 3.16 -11.05
C LEU A 30 3.42 3.21 -10.77
N GLU A 31 2.79 2.08 -10.49
CA GLU A 31 1.36 2.04 -10.17
C GLU A 31 1.04 2.69 -8.81
N ALA A 32 1.86 2.46 -7.79
CA ALA A 32 1.75 3.13 -6.50
C ALA A 32 1.89 4.66 -6.61
N ASP A 33 2.81 5.14 -7.46
CA ASP A 33 2.98 6.57 -7.75
C ASP A 33 1.76 7.19 -8.45
N LYS A 34 1.14 6.46 -9.39
CA LYS A 34 -0.11 6.90 -10.02
C LYS A 34 -1.25 7.01 -9.01
N LEU A 35 -1.42 6.01 -8.15
CA LEU A 35 -2.42 6.02 -7.08
C LEU A 35 -2.21 7.22 -6.15
N LEU A 36 -0.96 7.50 -5.78
CA LEU A 36 -0.61 8.64 -4.93
C LEU A 36 -0.91 9.98 -5.61
N LEU A 37 -0.68 10.09 -6.92
CA LEU A 37 -1.03 11.29 -7.68
C LEU A 37 -2.55 11.50 -7.75
N ILE A 38 -3.32 10.44 -7.94
CA ILE A 38 -4.79 10.48 -7.93
C ILE A 38 -5.29 10.96 -6.56
N LEU A 39 -4.77 10.38 -5.47
CA LEU A 39 -5.10 10.78 -4.10
C LEU A 39 -4.82 12.27 -3.87
N LYS A 40 -3.60 12.74 -4.21
CA LYS A 40 -3.21 14.16 -4.08
C LYS A 40 -4.18 15.05 -4.84
N ARG A 41 -4.50 14.73 -6.10
CA ARG A 41 -5.46 15.51 -6.90
C ARG A 41 -6.85 15.54 -6.28
N GLY A 42 -7.30 14.42 -5.71
CA GLY A 42 -8.59 14.32 -5.02
C GLY A 42 -8.64 15.22 -3.78
N ILE A 43 -7.64 15.11 -2.90
CA ILE A 43 -7.56 15.92 -1.66
C ILE A 43 -7.47 17.41 -1.98
N PHE A 44 -6.70 17.80 -3.00
CA PHE A 44 -6.57 19.22 -3.36
C PHE A 44 -7.85 19.82 -3.96
N LYS A 45 -8.76 18.99 -4.48
CA LYS A 45 -10.09 19.40 -4.95
C LYS A 45 -11.17 19.31 -3.87
N SER A 46 -10.92 18.54 -2.81
CA SER A 46 -11.85 18.38 -1.70
C SER A 46 -11.81 19.60 -0.78
N ASN A 47 -12.98 19.93 -0.21
CA ASN A 47 -13.13 20.97 0.81
C ASN A 47 -13.55 20.39 2.17
N ASP A 48 -13.66 19.07 2.28
CA ASP A 48 -14.18 18.36 3.45
C ASP A 48 -13.21 17.27 3.91
N GLU A 49 -13.06 17.17 5.23
CA GLU A 49 -12.14 16.20 5.83
C GLU A 49 -12.62 14.76 5.69
N ASN A 50 -13.92 14.51 5.80
CA ASN A 50 -14.46 13.17 5.66
C ASN A 50 -14.31 12.66 4.22
N GLU A 51 -14.49 13.54 3.23
CA GLU A 51 -14.22 13.22 1.83
C GLU A 51 -12.73 12.90 1.58
N ALA A 52 -11.82 13.70 2.14
CA ALA A 52 -10.38 13.41 2.05
C ALA A 52 -10.02 12.06 2.71
N LEU A 53 -10.59 11.74 3.87
CA LEU A 53 -10.38 10.46 4.54
C LEU A 53 -10.93 9.28 3.73
N LYS A 54 -12.08 9.43 3.06
CA LYS A 54 -12.60 8.40 2.14
C LYS A 54 -11.64 8.14 0.97
N LEU A 55 -11.05 9.20 0.42
CA LEU A 55 -10.04 9.06 -0.65
C LEU A 55 -8.78 8.36 -0.13
N VAL A 56 -8.32 8.66 1.09
CA VAL A 56 -7.20 7.94 1.71
C VAL A 56 -7.52 6.47 1.92
N PHE A 57 -8.73 6.14 2.39
CA PHE A 57 -9.16 4.75 2.55
C PHE A 57 -9.13 3.98 1.21
N GLN A 58 -9.64 4.60 0.15
CA GLN A 58 -9.59 4.02 -1.20
C GLN A 58 -8.15 3.81 -1.68
N TYR A 59 -7.28 4.81 -1.49
CA TYR A 59 -5.86 4.69 -1.80
C TYR A 59 -5.19 3.53 -1.07
N ASN A 60 -5.40 3.43 0.26
CA ASN A 60 -4.81 2.36 1.07
C ASN A 60 -5.31 0.98 0.63
N HIS A 61 -6.58 0.87 0.28
CA HIS A 61 -7.15 -0.38 -0.25
C HIS A 61 -6.46 -0.78 -1.56
N SER A 62 -6.33 0.15 -2.52
CA SER A 62 -5.67 -0.12 -3.80
C SER A 62 -4.18 -0.45 -3.64
N VAL A 63 -3.47 0.20 -2.72
CA VAL A 63 -2.07 -0.17 -2.40
C VAL A 63 -2.01 -1.57 -1.82
N ASN A 64 -2.92 -1.94 -0.90
CA ASN A 64 -2.95 -3.29 -0.33
C ASN A 64 -3.24 -4.35 -1.39
N GLU A 65 -4.16 -4.11 -2.32
CA GLU A 65 -4.43 -5.00 -3.45
C GLU A 65 -3.20 -5.13 -4.37
N LEU A 66 -2.52 -4.01 -4.64
CA LEU A 66 -1.29 -4.00 -5.43
C LEU A 66 -0.21 -4.88 -4.79
N VAL A 67 -0.01 -4.81 -3.46
CA VAL A 67 1.04 -5.56 -2.77
C VAL A 67 0.63 -6.96 -2.32
N ALA A 68 -0.66 -7.30 -2.33
CA ALA A 68 -1.18 -8.61 -1.95
C ALA A 68 -0.45 -9.80 -2.59
N PRO A 69 -0.10 -9.78 -3.90
CA PRO A 69 0.63 -10.87 -4.53
C PRO A 69 2.02 -11.14 -3.94
N LEU A 70 2.70 -10.11 -3.42
CA LEU A 70 4.02 -10.26 -2.79
C LEU A 70 3.93 -11.04 -1.48
N PHE A 71 2.85 -10.86 -0.72
CA PHE A 71 2.61 -11.64 0.50
C PHE A 71 2.28 -13.09 0.20
N SER A 72 1.49 -13.35 -0.85
CA SER A 72 1.17 -14.70 -1.31
C SER A 72 2.42 -15.45 -1.81
N GLN A 73 3.36 -14.75 -2.47
CA GLN A 73 4.63 -15.33 -2.90
C GLN A 73 5.57 -15.63 -1.73
N ASN A 74 5.66 -14.76 -0.73
CA ASN A 74 6.49 -15.02 0.46
C ASN A 74 6.01 -16.23 1.27
N LEU A 75 4.70 -16.48 1.33
CA LEU A 75 4.15 -17.71 1.93
C LEU A 75 4.45 -18.97 1.09
N SER A 76 4.56 -18.84 -0.24
CA SER A 76 4.90 -19.97 -1.10
C SER A 76 6.39 -20.36 -1.05
N TYR A 77 7.29 -19.42 -0.78
CA TYR A 77 8.74 -19.70 -0.67
C TYR A 77 9.19 -20.00 0.78
N GLY A 78 8.43 -19.57 1.79
CA GLY A 78 8.71 -19.87 3.20
C GLY A 78 8.33 -21.29 3.64
N ILE A 79 7.66 -22.06 2.77
CA ILE A 79 7.33 -23.47 3.00
C ILE A 79 8.20 -24.32 2.05
N SER A 80 9.52 -24.22 2.18
CA SER A 80 10.36 -25.38 1.89
C SER A 80 10.29 -26.24 3.14
N TYR A 81 9.38 -27.20 3.18
CA TYR A 81 9.54 -28.32 4.10
C TYR A 81 10.86 -28.98 3.71
N GLU A 82 11.91 -28.73 4.48
CA GLU A 82 12.96 -29.72 4.65
C GLU A 82 12.24 -30.98 5.11
N ASP A 83 11.94 -31.86 4.16
CA ASP A 83 11.56 -33.23 4.42
C ASP A 83 12.80 -33.92 4.98
N SER A 84 13.10 -33.60 6.24
CA SER A 84 14.01 -34.34 7.09
C SER A 84 13.26 -35.61 7.44
N THR A 85 13.16 -36.52 6.47
CA THR A 85 12.93 -37.93 6.76
C THR A 85 14.17 -38.44 7.47
N GLU A 86 14.23 -38.17 8.78
CA GLU A 86 14.99 -38.97 9.72
C GLU A 86 14.52 -40.42 9.56
N SER A 87 15.21 -41.17 8.69
CA SER A 87 15.19 -42.62 8.74
C SER A 87 15.98 -43.04 9.97
N PHE A 88 15.33 -43.06 11.12
CA PHE A 88 15.76 -43.89 12.23
C PHE A 88 15.58 -45.35 11.81
N GLY A 89 16.70 -46.06 11.78
CA GLY A 89 16.73 -47.48 11.47
C GLY A 89 15.94 -48.32 12.47
N SER A 90 15.49 -49.47 11.98
CA SER A 90 15.37 -50.73 12.72
C SER A 90 15.43 -51.87 11.71
#